data_AF-A0A921LT87-F1
#
_entry.id   AF-A0A921LT87-F1
#
_cell.length_a   1.000
_cell.length_b   1.000
_cell.length_c   1.000
_cell.angle_alpha   90.00
_cell.angle_beta   90.00
_cell.angle_gamma   90.00
#
_symmetry.space_group_name_H-M   'P 1'
#
loop_
_entity.id
_entity.type
_entity.pdbx_description
1 polymer ?
#
loop_
_entity_poly.entity_id
_entity_poly.type
_entity_poly.pdbx_seq_one_letter_code
_entity_poly.pdbx_strand_id
1 'polypeptide(L)' 'MAFPRCSSIHTCLMRMRIDVAFLDRDGKVLAVYRNVRPWRICSYHGAVSVIERLSG' A
#
# COMPACT_ATOMS: atom_id res chain seq x y z
N MET A 1 4.40 7.78 -2.69
CA MET A 1 5.69 7.08 -2.83
C MET A 1 5.44 5.68 -3.37
N ALA A 2 6.38 5.08 -4.11
CA ALA A 2 6.24 3.73 -4.65
C ALA A 2 7.36 2.83 -4.11
N PHE A 3 7.00 1.64 -3.64
CA PHE A 3 7.89 0.60 -3.16
C PHE A 3 7.93 -0.54 -4.19
N PRO A 4 8.97 -0.59 -5.05
CA PRO A 4 9.15 -1.70 -5.98
C PRO A 4 9.56 -2.97 -5.22
N ARG A 5 9.14 -4.13 -5.73
CA ARG A 5 9.37 -5.47 -5.13
C ARG A 5 8.81 -5.61 -3.71
N CYS A 6 7.71 -4.92 -3.44
CA CYS A 6 7.04 -4.94 -2.16
C CYS A 6 5.62 -5.48 -2.34
N SER A 7 5.21 -6.39 -1.47
CA SER A 7 3.86 -7.00 -1.44
C SER A 7 3.13 -6.77 -0.12
N SER A 8 3.76 -6.06 0.82
CA SER A 8 3.24 -5.81 2.16
C SER A 8 3.79 -4.48 2.71
N ILE A 9 2.90 -3.62 3.18
CA ILE A 9 3.25 -2.37 3.85
C ILE A 9 2.68 -2.36 5.27
N HIS A 10 3.49 -1.89 6.21
CA HIS A 10 3.06 -1.64 7.57
C HIS A 10 2.95 -0.13 7.79
N THR A 11 1.89 0.28 8.47
CA THR A 11 1.63 1.68 8.87
C THR A 11 1.98 1.90 10.34
N CYS A 12 2.81 1.02 10.91
CA CYS A 12 3.39 1.23 12.24
C CYS A 12 4.21 2.52 12.22
N LEU A 13 4.20 3.28 13.31
CA LEU A 13 4.89 4.58 13.44
C LEU A 13 4.35 5.73 12.56
N MET A 14 3.33 5.50 11.73
CA MET A 14 2.66 6.59 11.02
C MET A 14 1.63 7.28 11.92
N ARG A 15 1.57 8.62 11.89
CA ARG A 15 0.51 9.40 12.58
C ARG A 15 -0.67 9.73 11.66
N MET A 16 -0.45 9.71 10.36
CA MET A 16 -1.43 10.07 9.33
C MET A 16 -2.04 8.82 8.69
N ARG A 17 -3.22 9.00 8.10
CA ARG A 17 -3.87 7.96 7.31
C ARG A 17 -3.32 7.98 5.90
N ILE A 18 -3.16 6.79 5.31
CA ILE A 18 -2.63 6.65 3.96
C ILE A 18 -3.58 5.86 3.09
N ASP A 19 -3.52 6.12 1.79
CA ASP A 19 -4.08 5.27 0.76
C ASP A 19 -2.95 4.39 0.21
N VAL A 20 -3.25 3.10 0.05
CA VAL A 20 -2.31 2.08 -0.41
C VAL A 20 -2.89 1.40 -1.64
N ALA A 21 -2.13 1.33 -2.73
CA ALA A 21 -2.49 0.57 -3.92
C ALA A 21 -1.43 -0.50 -4.20
N PHE A 22 -1.88 -1.73 -4.42
CA PHE A 22 -1.04 -2.85 -4.80
C PHE A 22 -1.09 -3.03 -6.32
N LEU A 23 0.08 -3.20 -6.94
CA LEU A 23 0.25 -3.34 -8.38
C LEU A 23 0.85 -4.69 -8.74
N ASP A 24 0.46 -5.23 -9.90
CA ASP A 24 1.14 -6.36 -10.54
C ASP A 24 2.37 -5.92 -11.37
N ARG A 25 3.02 -6.89 -12.00
CA ARG A 25 4.21 -6.72 -12.86
C ARG A 25 3.97 -5.91 -14.12
N ASP A 26 2.73 -5.80 -14.58
CA ASP A 26 2.31 -5.03 -15.74
C ASP A 26 1.78 -3.64 -15.32
N GLY A 27 1.87 -3.31 -14.03
CA GLY A 27 1.40 -2.03 -13.48
C GLY A 27 -0.11 -1.98 -13.25
N LYS A 28 -0.82 -3.11 -13.29
CA LYS A 28 -2.26 -3.17 -13.03
C LYS A 28 -2.54 -3.09 -11.54
N VAL A 29 -3.52 -2.29 -11.15
CA VAL A 29 -4.00 -2.22 -9.77
C VAL A 29 -4.73 -3.51 -9.40
N LEU A 30 -4.16 -4.24 -8.44
CA LEU A 30 -4.73 -5.46 -7.89
C LEU A 30 -5.68 -5.18 -6.72
N ALA A 31 -5.30 -4.26 -5.83
CA ALA A 31 -6.09 -3.88 -4.67
C ALA A 31 -5.80 -2.44 -4.25
N VAL A 32 -6.81 -1.78 -3.68
CA VAL A 32 -6.67 -0.43 -3.10
C VAL A 32 -7.29 -0.41 -1.71
N TYR A 33 -6.50 0.00 -0.73
CA TYR A 33 -6.93 0.24 0.64
C TYR A 33 -6.89 1.75 0.87
N ARG A 34 -8.06 2.35 1.09
CA ARG A 34 -8.17 3.79 1.35
C ARG A 34 -8.25 4.06 2.84
N ASN A 35 -7.78 5.23 3.26
CA ASN A 35 -7.93 5.73 4.63
C ASN A 35 -7.40 4.73 5.68
N VAL A 36 -6.29 4.06 5.36
CA VAL A 36 -5.64 3.07 6.22
C VAL A 36 -5.18 3.77 7.49
N ARG A 37 -5.68 3.30 8.63
CA ARG A 37 -5.32 3.84 9.95
C ARG A 37 -3.89 3.42 10.31
N PRO A 38 -3.19 4.21 11.14
CA PRO A 38 -1.96 3.79 11.79
C PRO A 38 -2.05 2.41 12.44
N TRP A 39 -0.91 1.73 12.55
CA TRP A 39 -0.79 0.42 13.21
C TRP A 39 -1.55 -0.71 12.50
N ARG A 40 -1.66 -0.62 11.18
CA ARG A 40 -2.21 -1.67 10.31
C ARG A 40 -1.14 -2.23 9.38
N ILE A 41 -1.31 -3.50 9.06
CA ILE A 41 -0.54 -4.17 8.01
C ILE A 41 -1.49 -4.38 6.83
N CYS A 42 -1.07 -3.97 5.65
CA CYS A 42 -1.77 -4.23 4.40
C CYS A 42 -0.86 -5.07 3.51
N SER A 43 -1.36 -6.18 3.00
CA SER A 43 -0.63 -7.04 2.09
C SER A 43 -1.56 -7.60 1.03
N TYR A 44 -1.03 -7.88 -0.15
CA TYR A 44 -1.79 -8.51 -1.22
C TYR A 44 -0.93 -9.55 -1.94
N HIS A 45 -1.44 -10.77 -2.03
CA HIS A 45 -0.75 -11.88 -2.67
C HIS A 45 -0.67 -11.64 -4.19
N GLY A 46 0.53 -11.73 -4.76
CA GLY A 46 0.76 -11.47 -6.19
C GLY A 46 1.04 -10.00 -6.53
N ALA A 47 0.99 -9.10 -5.55
CA ALA A 47 1.50 -7.74 -5.73
C ALA A 47 3.02 -7.75 -5.83
N VAL A 48 3.55 -7.00 -6.80
CA VAL A 48 5.00 -6.83 -6.98
C VAL A 48 5.45 -5.42 -6.62
N SER A 49 4.53 -4.47 -6.54
CA SER A 49 4.81 -3.09 -6.15
C SER A 49 3.66 -2.55 -5.31
N VAL A 50 3.99 -1.65 -4.37
CA VAL A 50 3.01 -0.91 -3.55
C VAL A 50 3.18 0.58 -3.78
N ILE A 51 2.09 1.30 -3.99
CA ILE A 51 2.06 2.76 -3.97
C ILE A 51 1.37 3.20 -2.69
N GLU A 52 2.06 4.02 -1.91
CA GLU A 52 1.45 4.73 -0.78
C GLU A 52 1.25 6.21 -1.12
N ARG A 53 0.21 6.79 -0.54
CA ARG A 53 -0.15 8.21 -0.66
C ARG A 53 -0.77 8.68 0.64
N LEU A 54 -0.59 9.94 1.02
CA LEU A 54 -1.37 10.53 2.10
C LEU A 54 -2.86 10.55 1.72
N SER A 55 -3.69 10.03 2.62
CA SER A 55 -5.14 10.07 2.44
C SER A 55 -5.62 11.51 2.58
N GLY A 56 -6.49 11.93 1.67
CA GLY A 56 -7.07 13.29 1.61
C GLY A 56 -8.54 13.28 1.98
#